data_AF-A0A2E7EQG5-F1
#
_entry.id   AF-A0A2E7EQG5-F1
#
_cell.length_a   1.000
_cell.length_b   1.000
_cell.length_c   1.000
_cell.angle_alpha   90.00
_cell.angle_beta   90.00
_cell.angle_gamma   90.00
#
_symmetry.space_group_name_H-M   'P 1'
#
loop_
_entity.id
_entity.type
_entity.pdbx_description
1 polymer ?
#
loop_
_entity_poly.entity_id
_entity_poly.type
_entity_poly.pdbx_seq_one_letter_code
_entity_poly.pdbx_strand_id
1 'polypeptide(L)'
;MSQMTKTLVFVGIAVVVAGLAFQTRTRSVGVDPPKEIGKALFETFEDPLAAKTMKIVRFDEGLASLKEIEIKEADGIWTLPSHSGYPADAENKIRDAATPFVDMKVIGVVSDLEGDHVMYGVVAPDPDKSAIGDQGVGTLVTIKDASGDTLVDLVIGKEYQEGQYYVRPKNISRVYIVQIDPTTLPVEFDDWINKDLLNVSAFDIDGMTIKDYSFDVVQTLRRPITQFDQRFELQVSDENGTWVLDQMLEADGDRLVEATLGEGEELNQERLNAMKDALDNLEIVDVERKPTGLREDLKADEGFFSDQAGVDSLVEKGIYPVELDGAVELLSTDGEVLVDTKDGVQYVLRFGRVAGVDAEDAEGGLNRYLLVSARVNEAQFPEPELEPLPTMLSIEAETATPDAVDPATEVDVEVEVTSEPETTESETTEPETTEPETTEPETTEPETTEPEESAETEVDENFGCQAEDLVEEDVEVEEEPAESEDSPEAKLKAEQERVTKENQRKIDERNDKIKAAQDKVQTLNYRFADWYYVISEEVYNKIHLGQADVVKQTDAAQSEAAENGFGVDAFRNLERGGLPGAGNLQLPGVLGPAGEGAPAESP
;
A
#
# COMPACT_ATOMS: atom_id res chain seq x y z
N MET A 1 -13.20 110.36 -15.87
CA MET A 1 -12.07 109.43 -15.61
C MET A 1 -11.07 109.54 -16.74
N SER A 2 -9.78 109.46 -16.46
CA SER A 2 -8.77 109.26 -17.51
C SER A 2 -8.76 107.79 -17.96
N GLN A 3 -8.12 107.48 -19.09
CA GLN A 3 -7.95 106.09 -19.54
C GLN A 3 -7.15 105.26 -18.52
N MET A 4 -6.14 105.84 -17.88
CA MET A 4 -5.35 105.20 -16.81
C MET A 4 -6.22 104.69 -15.66
N THR A 5 -7.22 105.47 -15.21
CA THR A 5 -8.14 105.03 -14.14
C THR A 5 -8.93 103.78 -14.56
N LYS A 6 -9.38 103.70 -15.82
CA LYS A 6 -10.10 102.52 -16.33
C LYS A 6 -9.19 101.29 -16.39
N THR A 7 -7.97 101.45 -16.91
CA THR A 7 -6.98 100.36 -16.98
C THR A 7 -6.66 99.79 -15.60
N LEU A 8 -6.45 100.65 -14.59
CA LEU A 8 -6.16 100.22 -13.22
C LEU A 8 -7.32 99.44 -12.58
N VAL A 9 -8.57 99.85 -12.83
CA VAL A 9 -9.77 99.11 -12.40
C VAL A 9 -9.85 97.73 -13.07
N PHE A 10 -9.60 97.63 -14.38
CA PHE A 10 -9.59 96.33 -15.06
C PHE A 10 -8.48 95.40 -14.57
N VAL A 11 -7.28 95.93 -14.27
CA VAL A 11 -6.19 95.14 -13.65
C VAL A 11 -6.60 94.66 -12.25
N GLY A 12 -7.21 95.51 -11.43
CA GLY A 12 -7.72 95.11 -10.10
C GLY A 12 -8.77 94.00 -10.19
N ILE A 13 -9.72 94.10 -11.13
CA ILE A 13 -10.72 93.06 -11.39
C ILE A 13 -10.05 91.77 -11.87
N ALA A 14 -9.06 91.85 -12.78
CA ALA A 14 -8.35 90.68 -13.28
C ALA A 14 -7.58 89.94 -12.17
N VAL A 15 -6.96 90.66 -11.22
CA VAL A 15 -6.31 90.06 -10.05
C VAL A 15 -7.32 89.37 -9.12
N VAL A 16 -8.49 90.00 -8.87
CA VAL A 16 -9.56 89.40 -8.05
C VAL A 16 -10.13 88.15 -8.73
N VAL A 17 -10.36 88.19 -10.05
CA VAL A 17 -10.86 87.04 -10.82
C VAL A 17 -9.82 85.92 -10.88
N ALA A 18 -8.53 86.23 -11.04
CA ALA A 18 -7.46 85.24 -10.99
C ALA A 18 -7.31 84.60 -9.60
N GLY A 19 -7.43 85.40 -8.52
CA GLY A 19 -7.44 84.90 -7.14
C GLY A 19 -8.63 84.00 -6.85
N LEU A 20 -9.83 84.39 -7.29
CA LEU A 20 -11.03 83.55 -7.19
C LEU A 20 -10.88 82.27 -8.03
N ALA A 21 -10.40 82.35 -9.27
CA ALA A 21 -10.17 81.18 -10.12
C ALA A 21 -9.11 80.22 -9.55
N PHE A 22 -8.11 80.72 -8.82
CA PHE A 22 -7.17 79.88 -8.08
C PHE A 22 -7.81 79.23 -6.85
N GLN A 23 -8.59 80.00 -6.08
CA GLN A 23 -9.30 79.52 -4.88
C GLN A 23 -10.40 78.50 -5.20
N THR A 24 -11.10 78.67 -6.33
CA THR A 24 -12.13 77.74 -6.83
C THR A 24 -11.59 76.71 -7.82
N ARG A 25 -10.28 76.66 -8.05
CA ARG A 25 -9.67 75.58 -8.84
C ARG A 25 -9.87 74.30 -8.06
N THR A 26 -10.78 73.46 -8.52
CA THR A 26 -10.94 72.10 -7.99
C THR A 26 -9.58 71.43 -8.01
N ARG A 27 -9.05 71.11 -6.82
CA ARG A 27 -7.93 70.17 -6.74
C ARG A 27 -8.44 68.90 -7.38
N SER A 28 -7.78 68.43 -8.43
CA SER A 28 -7.94 67.06 -8.86
C SER A 28 -7.62 66.20 -7.65
N VAL A 29 -8.63 65.52 -7.10
CA VAL A 29 -8.39 64.38 -6.25
C VAL A 29 -7.73 63.37 -7.17
N GLY A 30 -6.40 63.32 -7.13
CA GLY A 30 -5.71 62.12 -7.56
C GLY A 30 -6.27 61.02 -6.70
N VAL A 31 -6.87 60.00 -7.33
CA VAL A 31 -7.00 58.71 -6.68
C VAL A 31 -5.57 58.20 -6.62
N ASP A 32 -4.89 58.49 -5.51
CA ASP A 32 -3.59 57.90 -5.22
C ASP A 32 -3.76 56.38 -5.37
N PRO A 33 -2.89 55.68 -6.12
CA PRO A 33 -3.02 54.24 -6.26
C PRO A 33 -3.03 53.61 -4.85
N PRO A 34 -3.92 52.63 -4.57
CA PRO A 34 -4.03 52.02 -3.26
C PRO A 34 -2.65 51.62 -2.71
N LYS A 35 -2.37 52.06 -1.48
CA LYS A 35 -1.02 51.97 -0.84
C LYS A 35 -0.58 50.53 -0.52
N GLU A 36 -1.44 49.57 -0.84
CA GLU A 36 -1.21 48.13 -0.79
C GLU A 36 -0.51 47.61 -2.06
N ILE A 37 -0.65 48.27 -3.22
CA ILE A 37 -0.06 47.81 -4.49
C ILE A 37 1.48 47.77 -4.38
N GLY A 38 2.06 46.62 -4.72
CA GLY A 38 3.50 46.35 -4.64
C GLY A 38 4.00 45.94 -3.24
N LYS A 39 3.13 45.88 -2.22
CA LYS A 39 3.44 45.25 -0.93
C LYS A 39 3.12 43.76 -0.95
N ALA A 40 3.76 43.01 -0.06
CA ALA A 40 3.32 41.68 0.34
C ALA A 40 1.91 41.74 0.97
N LEU A 41 1.07 40.75 0.67
CA LEU A 41 -0.28 40.60 1.24
C LEU A 41 -0.25 40.08 2.69
N PHE A 42 0.78 39.31 3.03
CA PHE A 42 1.03 38.74 4.35
C PHE A 42 2.39 39.24 4.88
N GLU A 43 2.39 40.38 5.59
CA GLU A 43 3.62 41.00 6.15
C GLU A 43 4.29 40.15 7.26
N THR A 44 3.69 39.02 7.66
CA THR A 44 4.18 38.10 8.70
C THR A 44 4.69 36.74 8.17
N PHE A 45 4.58 36.47 6.86
CA PHE A 45 4.94 35.17 6.29
C PHE A 45 6.16 35.31 5.35
N GLU A 46 7.36 35.24 5.94
CA GLU A 46 8.65 35.41 5.26
C GLU A 46 9.38 34.08 4.96
N ASP A 47 8.98 32.97 5.59
CA ASP A 47 9.62 31.65 5.48
C ASP A 47 8.56 30.55 5.24
N PRO A 48 8.62 29.78 4.13
CA PRO A 48 7.67 28.71 3.87
C PRO A 48 7.78 27.55 4.87
N LEU A 49 8.93 27.36 5.52
CA LEU A 49 9.14 26.30 6.53
C LEU A 49 8.47 26.61 7.88
N ALA A 50 7.97 27.84 8.07
CA ALA A 50 7.13 28.19 9.21
C ALA A 50 5.73 27.56 9.13
N ALA A 51 5.29 27.10 7.95
CA ALA A 51 4.02 26.40 7.77
C ALA A 51 4.06 25.00 8.41
N LYS A 52 3.24 24.77 9.44
CA LYS A 52 3.10 23.47 10.14
C LYS A 52 1.68 22.87 10.05
N THR A 53 0.73 23.61 9.50
CA THR A 53 -0.58 23.07 9.09
C THR A 53 -1.04 23.80 7.85
N MET A 54 -1.50 23.05 6.86
CA MET A 54 -2.12 23.57 5.64
C MET A 54 -3.52 22.95 5.51
N LYS A 55 -4.53 23.79 5.30
CA LYS A 55 -5.90 23.39 5.01
C LYS A 55 -6.35 24.07 3.73
N ILE A 56 -6.81 23.29 2.76
CA ILE A 56 -7.34 23.78 1.49
C ILE A 56 -8.78 23.26 1.35
N VAL A 57 -9.71 24.17 1.07
CA VAL A 57 -11.13 23.85 0.84
C VAL A 57 -11.52 24.35 -0.54
N ARG A 58 -11.94 23.45 -1.43
CA ARG A 58 -12.35 23.76 -2.81
C ARG A 58 -13.80 23.36 -3.02
N PHE A 59 -14.60 24.28 -3.54
CA PHE A 59 -15.94 23.98 -4.03
C PHE A 59 -15.87 23.69 -5.53
N ASP A 60 -16.48 22.60 -5.97
CA ASP A 60 -16.62 22.25 -7.38
C ASP A 60 -17.99 22.71 -7.89
N GLU A 61 -18.05 23.72 -8.77
CA GLU A 61 -19.31 24.23 -9.31
C GLU A 61 -20.02 23.24 -10.27
N GLY A 62 -19.34 22.17 -10.74
CA GLY A 62 -19.87 21.15 -11.64
C GLY A 62 -20.45 19.93 -10.93
N LEU A 63 -19.73 19.38 -9.95
CA LEU A 63 -20.18 18.31 -9.06
C LEU A 63 -21.08 18.83 -7.92
N ALA A 64 -21.04 20.15 -7.67
CA ALA A 64 -21.70 20.83 -6.55
C ALA A 64 -21.30 20.27 -5.16
N SER A 65 -20.07 19.76 -5.08
CA SER A 65 -19.45 19.18 -3.89
C SER A 65 -18.38 20.12 -3.31
N LEU A 66 -17.98 19.86 -2.07
CA LEU A 66 -16.90 20.57 -1.39
C LEU A 66 -15.83 19.54 -1.00
N LYS A 67 -14.65 19.63 -1.64
CA LYS A 67 -13.48 18.85 -1.27
C LYS A 67 -12.65 19.63 -0.26
N GLU A 68 -12.17 18.94 0.78
CA GLU A 68 -11.34 19.52 1.83
C GLU A 68 -10.15 18.60 2.11
N ILE A 69 -8.95 19.18 2.09
CA ILE A 69 -7.73 18.52 2.56
C ILE A 69 -7.15 19.34 3.73
N GLU A 70 -6.78 18.65 4.80
CA GLU A 70 -6.00 19.22 5.90
C GLU A 70 -4.83 18.29 6.18
N ILE A 71 -3.62 18.86 6.14
CA ILE A 71 -2.33 18.22 6.36
C ILE A 71 -1.60 18.97 7.48
N LYS A 72 -1.03 18.24 8.44
CA LYS A 72 -0.46 18.79 9.68
C LYS A 72 0.80 18.04 10.08
N GLU A 73 1.81 18.77 10.55
CA GLU A 73 2.96 18.19 11.26
C GLU A 73 2.63 17.95 12.74
N ALA A 74 3.03 16.78 13.24
CA ALA A 74 3.11 16.48 14.66
C ALA A 74 4.38 15.67 14.91
N ASP A 75 5.20 16.11 15.86
CA ASP A 75 6.41 15.40 16.33
C ASP A 75 7.39 14.99 15.21
N GLY A 76 7.53 15.83 14.17
CA GLY A 76 8.36 15.60 13.00
C GLY A 76 7.70 14.79 11.87
N ILE A 77 6.49 14.26 12.09
CA ILE A 77 5.74 13.45 11.13
C ILE A 77 4.61 14.29 10.51
N TRP A 78 4.54 14.32 9.18
CA TRP A 78 3.39 14.88 8.48
C TRP A 78 2.25 13.87 8.42
N THR A 79 1.03 14.32 8.69
CA THR A 79 -0.18 13.50 8.74
C THR A 79 -1.34 14.22 8.06
N LEU A 80 -2.34 13.46 7.61
CA LEU A 80 -3.60 13.98 7.07
C LEU A 80 -4.74 13.81 8.09
N PRO A 81 -5.00 14.77 9.01
CA PRO A 81 -6.19 14.76 9.87
C PRO A 81 -7.52 14.59 9.12
N SER A 82 -7.56 15.05 7.87
CA SER A 82 -8.67 14.84 6.93
C SER A 82 -8.94 13.36 6.61
N HIS A 83 -7.90 12.53 6.58
CA HIS A 83 -7.93 11.11 6.21
C HIS A 83 -7.46 10.26 7.39
N SER A 84 -8.18 10.38 8.51
CA SER A 84 -7.98 9.64 9.77
C SER A 84 -6.56 9.71 10.38
N GLY A 85 -5.73 10.67 9.97
CA GLY A 85 -4.35 10.83 10.44
C GLY A 85 -3.29 10.10 9.61
N TYR A 86 -3.60 9.64 8.40
CA TYR A 86 -2.66 8.89 7.54
C TYR A 86 -1.32 9.63 7.35
N PRO A 87 -0.16 8.94 7.34
CA PRO A 87 1.15 9.57 7.12
C PRO A 87 1.28 10.20 5.72
N ALA A 88 1.72 11.45 5.66
CA ALA A 88 1.89 12.20 4.41
C ALA A 88 3.36 12.29 3.99
N ASP A 89 3.68 11.98 2.73
CA ASP A 89 4.99 12.29 2.15
C ASP A 89 4.98 13.72 1.60
N ALA A 90 4.93 14.67 2.53
CA ALA A 90 4.48 16.03 2.27
C ALA A 90 5.45 17.14 2.68
N GLU A 91 6.64 16.85 3.24
CA GLU A 91 7.57 17.91 3.68
C GLU A 91 7.98 18.84 2.51
N ASN A 92 8.37 18.25 1.38
CA ASN A 92 8.67 19.00 0.17
C ASN A 92 7.39 19.64 -0.40
N LYS A 93 6.30 18.87 -0.50
CA LYS A 93 5.04 19.30 -1.12
C LYS A 93 4.43 20.52 -0.42
N ILE A 94 4.43 20.55 0.92
CA ILE A 94 3.85 21.65 1.72
C ILE A 94 4.73 22.90 1.64
N ARG A 95 6.07 22.76 1.69
CA ARG A 95 6.99 23.89 1.46
C ARG A 95 6.74 24.51 0.08
N ASP A 96 6.61 23.67 -0.95
CA ASP A 96 6.49 24.12 -2.33
C ASP A 96 5.09 24.71 -2.60
N ALA A 97 4.03 24.16 -1.98
CA ALA A 97 2.68 24.70 -1.97
C ALA A 97 2.51 25.99 -1.13
N ALA A 98 3.33 26.18 -0.08
CA ALA A 98 3.33 27.37 0.76
C ALA A 98 4.16 28.53 0.17
N THR A 99 5.17 28.21 -0.65
CA THR A 99 6.08 29.19 -1.27
C THR A 99 5.36 30.31 -2.04
N PRO A 100 4.28 30.10 -2.82
CA PRO A 100 3.52 31.16 -3.51
C PRO A 100 2.94 32.25 -2.61
N PHE A 101 2.77 32.02 -1.31
CA PHE A 101 2.24 33.00 -0.37
C PHE A 101 3.33 33.89 0.26
N VAL A 102 4.59 33.45 0.22
CA VAL A 102 5.75 34.20 0.73
C VAL A 102 6.06 35.37 -0.21
N ASP A 103 6.10 36.59 0.34
CA ASP A 103 6.28 37.83 -0.44
C ASP A 103 5.28 37.97 -1.64
N MET A 104 4.07 37.42 -1.46
CA MET A 104 2.95 37.49 -2.41
C MET A 104 2.54 38.96 -2.60
N LYS A 105 2.88 39.57 -3.73
CA LYS A 105 2.64 40.99 -3.98
C LYS A 105 1.25 41.28 -4.54
N VAL A 106 0.60 42.28 -3.97
CA VAL A 106 -0.63 42.88 -4.51
C VAL A 106 -0.31 43.59 -5.83
N ILE A 107 -0.84 43.07 -6.94
CA ILE A 107 -0.74 43.66 -8.28
C ILE A 107 -1.79 44.77 -8.43
N GLY A 108 -2.98 44.56 -7.87
CA GLY A 108 -4.09 45.51 -7.95
C GLY A 108 -5.11 45.36 -6.82
N VAL A 109 -5.97 46.37 -6.67
CA VAL A 109 -7.13 46.37 -5.77
C VAL A 109 -8.37 46.60 -6.64
N VAL A 110 -9.43 45.81 -6.41
CA VAL A 110 -10.56 45.70 -7.33
C VAL A 110 -11.84 46.29 -6.76
N SER A 111 -12.23 45.87 -5.56
CA SER A 111 -13.41 46.39 -4.84
C SER A 111 -13.22 46.22 -3.33
N ASP A 112 -13.91 47.05 -2.55
CA ASP A 112 -14.09 46.90 -1.10
C ASP A 112 -15.57 46.67 -0.70
N LEU A 113 -16.41 46.26 -1.66
CA LEU A 113 -17.82 45.93 -1.45
C LEU A 113 -18.06 44.41 -1.36
N GLU A 114 -18.75 43.98 -0.30
CA GLU A 114 -19.09 42.57 -0.06
C GLU A 114 -20.05 42.00 -1.12
N GLY A 115 -20.92 42.83 -1.69
CA GLY A 115 -21.82 42.45 -2.77
C GLY A 115 -21.12 42.02 -4.06
N ASP A 116 -19.84 42.39 -4.24
CA ASP A 116 -19.08 42.03 -5.44
C ASP A 116 -18.35 40.69 -5.31
N HIS A 117 -18.31 40.06 -4.12
CA HIS A 117 -17.53 38.84 -3.89
C HIS A 117 -17.96 37.68 -4.79
N VAL A 118 -19.27 37.55 -5.05
CA VAL A 118 -19.87 36.58 -6.00
C VAL A 118 -19.39 36.81 -7.44
N MET A 119 -19.23 38.08 -7.86
CA MET A 119 -18.73 38.41 -9.20
C MET A 119 -17.32 37.88 -9.39
N TYR A 120 -16.41 38.20 -8.46
CA TYR A 120 -14.99 37.83 -8.53
C TYR A 120 -14.69 36.38 -8.12
N GLY A 121 -15.68 35.65 -7.59
CA GLY A 121 -15.49 34.26 -7.14
C GLY A 121 -14.81 34.12 -5.79
N VAL A 122 -14.86 35.16 -4.95
CA VAL A 122 -14.11 35.22 -3.67
C VAL A 122 -15.02 35.07 -2.44
N VAL A 123 -16.18 34.42 -2.59
CA VAL A 123 -16.96 33.96 -1.43
C VAL A 123 -16.20 32.81 -0.77
N ALA A 124 -16.08 32.80 0.56
CA ALA A 124 -15.39 31.71 1.25
C ALA A 124 -16.27 30.46 1.26
N PRO A 125 -15.75 29.28 0.92
CA PRO A 125 -16.40 28.01 1.23
C PRO A 125 -16.51 27.84 2.75
N ASP A 126 -17.60 27.22 3.18
CA ASP A 126 -17.98 26.96 4.56
C ASP A 126 -18.61 25.55 4.59
N PRO A 127 -17.93 24.51 5.11
CA PRO A 127 -18.39 23.12 4.98
C PRO A 127 -19.73 22.84 5.67
N ASP A 128 -20.15 23.67 6.64
CA ASP A 128 -21.45 23.52 7.32
C ASP A 128 -22.62 24.20 6.56
N LYS A 129 -22.33 25.07 5.58
CA LYS A 129 -23.30 26.05 5.04
C LYS A 129 -23.29 26.20 3.52
N SER A 130 -22.18 25.91 2.84
CA SER A 130 -22.10 25.94 1.38
C SER A 130 -23.02 24.87 0.79
N ALA A 131 -23.85 25.26 -0.17
CA ALA A 131 -24.91 24.41 -0.71
C ALA A 131 -24.90 24.34 -2.23
N ILE A 132 -25.52 23.29 -2.76
CA ILE A 132 -25.76 23.08 -4.20
C ILE A 132 -26.50 24.31 -4.75
N GLY A 133 -25.80 25.13 -5.54
CA GLY A 133 -26.32 26.35 -6.16
C GLY A 133 -25.78 27.68 -5.60
N ASP A 134 -24.90 27.66 -4.60
CA ASP A 134 -24.10 28.85 -4.26
C ASP A 134 -23.20 29.26 -5.45
N GLN A 135 -22.98 30.57 -5.62
CA GLN A 135 -22.32 31.12 -6.82
C GLN A 135 -21.07 31.92 -6.47
N GLY A 136 -19.97 31.66 -7.18
CA GLY A 136 -18.73 32.39 -6.97
C GLY A 136 -18.08 32.09 -5.61
N VAL A 137 -18.18 30.83 -5.18
CA VAL A 137 -17.38 30.26 -4.10
C VAL A 137 -15.95 30.06 -4.61
N GLY A 138 -14.95 30.43 -3.82
CA GLY A 138 -13.54 30.27 -4.17
C GLY A 138 -12.91 29.02 -3.55
N THR A 139 -11.62 28.82 -3.80
CA THR A 139 -10.79 27.93 -2.97
C THR A 139 -10.31 28.71 -1.74
N LEU A 140 -10.58 28.24 -0.53
CA LEU A 140 -9.98 28.77 0.70
C LEU A 140 -8.66 28.04 0.97
N VAL A 141 -7.60 28.81 1.25
CA VAL A 141 -6.33 28.30 1.77
C VAL A 141 -6.05 28.92 3.13
N THR A 142 -5.86 28.09 4.15
CA THR A 142 -5.45 28.51 5.49
C THR A 142 -4.14 27.81 5.86
N ILE A 143 -3.12 28.60 6.24
CA ILE A 143 -1.81 28.10 6.70
C ILE A 143 -1.55 28.59 8.12
N LYS A 144 -1.05 27.71 8.99
CA LYS A 144 -0.72 28.02 10.40
C LYS A 144 0.71 27.62 10.74
N ASP A 145 1.26 28.24 11.78
CA ASP A 145 2.57 27.91 12.35
C ASP A 145 2.51 26.78 13.40
N ALA A 146 3.66 26.48 14.03
CA ALA A 146 3.76 25.52 15.14
C ALA A 146 2.93 25.90 16.38
N SER A 147 2.70 27.20 16.60
CA SER A 147 1.88 27.74 17.70
C SER A 147 0.37 27.63 17.42
N GLY A 148 -0.02 27.39 16.17
CA GLY A 148 -1.40 27.46 15.69
C GLY A 148 -1.85 28.85 15.25
N ASP A 149 -0.95 29.84 15.27
CA ASP A 149 -1.19 31.19 14.75
C ASP A 149 -1.32 31.16 13.23
N THR A 150 -2.24 31.96 12.69
CA THR A 150 -2.62 31.91 11.27
C THR A 150 -1.72 32.82 10.43
N LEU A 151 -0.90 32.20 9.58
CA LEU A 151 0.05 32.86 8.68
C LEU A 151 -0.62 33.33 7.38
N VAL A 152 -1.53 32.52 6.84
CA VAL A 152 -2.30 32.78 5.62
C VAL A 152 -3.75 32.38 5.84
N ASP A 153 -4.69 33.19 5.36
CA ASP A 153 -6.13 32.91 5.38
C ASP A 153 -6.80 33.58 4.16
N LEU A 154 -6.64 32.96 2.99
CA LEU A 154 -6.90 33.56 1.68
C LEU A 154 -7.98 32.79 0.92
N VAL A 155 -9.00 33.49 0.41
CA VAL A 155 -9.88 32.96 -0.63
C VAL A 155 -9.33 33.32 -2.01
N ILE A 156 -9.06 32.31 -2.83
CA ILE A 156 -8.68 32.41 -4.23
C ILE A 156 -9.95 32.23 -5.08
N GLY A 157 -10.27 33.22 -5.89
CA GLY A 157 -11.44 33.22 -6.77
C GLY A 157 -11.09 33.00 -8.23
N LYS A 158 -11.81 33.68 -9.13
CA LYS A 158 -11.70 33.49 -10.58
C LYS A 158 -10.37 34.03 -11.11
N GLU A 159 -9.88 33.44 -12.20
CA GLU A 159 -8.78 34.00 -12.97
C GLU A 159 -9.19 35.36 -13.56
N TYR A 160 -8.25 36.31 -13.56
CA TYR A 160 -8.38 37.64 -14.16
C TYR A 160 -7.61 37.73 -15.48
N GLN A 161 -6.36 37.23 -15.47
CA GLN A 161 -5.43 37.10 -16.60
C GLN A 161 -4.52 35.90 -16.32
N GLU A 162 -3.76 35.43 -17.31
CA GLU A 162 -2.88 34.26 -17.23
C GLU A 162 -2.03 34.19 -15.94
N GLY A 163 -2.40 33.30 -15.01
CA GLY A 163 -1.74 33.13 -13.70
C GLY A 163 -2.00 34.24 -12.66
N GLN A 164 -2.92 35.16 -12.93
CA GLN A 164 -3.36 36.22 -12.03
C GLN A 164 -4.81 35.99 -11.59
N TYR A 165 -5.01 35.87 -10.28
CA TYR A 165 -6.31 35.52 -9.70
C TYR A 165 -6.85 36.65 -8.83
N TYR A 166 -8.18 36.78 -8.80
CA TYR A 166 -8.85 37.57 -7.79
C TYR A 166 -8.71 36.87 -6.43
N VAL A 167 -8.24 37.58 -5.40
CA VAL A 167 -8.08 37.01 -4.05
C VAL A 167 -8.62 37.93 -2.97
N ARG A 168 -9.05 37.36 -1.85
CA ARG A 168 -9.62 38.09 -0.72
C ARG A 168 -9.20 37.42 0.61
N PRO A 169 -8.39 38.07 1.45
CA PRO A 169 -8.14 37.60 2.81
C PRO A 169 -9.47 37.43 3.56
N LYS A 170 -9.69 36.29 4.19
CA LYS A 170 -11.02 35.87 4.71
C LYS A 170 -11.65 36.89 5.66
N ASN A 171 -10.82 37.59 6.43
CA ASN A 171 -11.21 38.60 7.43
C ASN A 171 -11.29 40.04 6.89
N ILE A 172 -11.17 40.26 5.57
CA ILE A 172 -11.16 41.59 4.94
C ILE A 172 -12.08 41.60 3.72
N SER A 173 -13.06 42.51 3.68
CA SER A 173 -14.03 42.64 2.58
C SER A 173 -13.45 43.14 1.24
N ARG A 174 -12.13 43.35 1.15
CA ARG A 174 -11.43 43.90 -0.02
C ARG A 174 -10.86 42.82 -0.92
N VAL A 175 -11.11 42.96 -2.21
CA VAL A 175 -10.65 42.07 -3.28
C VAL A 175 -9.40 42.65 -3.94
N TYR A 176 -8.39 41.79 -4.09
CA TYR A 176 -7.08 42.07 -4.66
C TYR A 176 -6.86 41.25 -5.94
N ILE A 177 -5.81 41.59 -6.69
CA ILE A 177 -5.23 40.73 -7.74
C ILE A 177 -3.79 40.40 -7.32
N VAL A 178 -3.43 39.12 -7.39
CA VAL A 178 -2.07 38.61 -7.15
C VAL A 178 -1.69 37.62 -8.25
N GLN A 179 -0.39 37.37 -8.44
CA GLN A 179 0.08 36.21 -9.18
C GLN A 179 0.04 34.99 -8.24
N ILE A 180 -0.59 33.90 -8.66
CA ILE A 180 -0.56 32.61 -7.96
C ILE A 180 -0.86 31.51 -8.97
N ASP A 181 -0.23 30.35 -8.79
CA ASP A 181 -0.54 29.15 -9.54
C ASP A 181 -1.42 28.22 -8.66
N PRO A 182 -2.68 27.95 -9.02
CA PRO A 182 -3.53 27.07 -8.24
C PRO A 182 -3.18 25.58 -8.38
N THR A 183 -2.31 25.19 -9.33
CA THR A 183 -1.90 23.79 -9.50
C THR A 183 -0.94 23.31 -8.41
N THR A 184 -0.27 24.22 -7.69
CA THR A 184 0.51 23.87 -6.49
C THR A 184 -0.35 23.69 -5.23
N LEU A 185 -1.67 23.60 -5.39
CA LEU A 185 -2.65 23.49 -4.31
C LEU A 185 -3.66 22.36 -4.61
N PRO A 186 -3.21 21.10 -4.68
CA PRO A 186 -4.11 19.95 -4.83
C PRO A 186 -4.99 19.77 -3.59
N VAL A 187 -6.21 19.29 -3.80
CA VAL A 187 -7.15 18.92 -2.71
C VAL A 187 -7.40 17.42 -2.63
N GLU A 188 -6.77 16.67 -3.53
CA GLU A 188 -6.92 15.22 -3.65
C GLU A 188 -5.93 14.53 -2.72
N PHE A 189 -6.32 13.40 -2.14
CA PHE A 189 -5.59 12.71 -1.07
C PHE A 189 -4.24 12.17 -1.55
N ASP A 190 -4.28 11.49 -2.69
CA ASP A 190 -3.18 10.83 -3.39
C ASP A 190 -2.00 11.78 -3.66
N ASP A 191 -2.27 13.02 -4.06
CA ASP A 191 -1.26 14.05 -4.34
C ASP A 191 -0.44 14.45 -3.11
N TRP A 192 -0.89 14.17 -1.87
CA TRP A 192 -0.15 14.45 -0.63
C TRP A 192 0.60 13.25 -0.05
N ILE A 193 0.43 12.03 -0.59
CA ILE A 193 1.06 10.80 -0.11
C ILE A 193 2.07 10.21 -1.10
N ASN A 194 2.65 9.04 -0.79
CA ASN A 194 3.17 8.12 -1.81
C ASN A 194 2.01 7.21 -2.26
N LYS A 195 1.64 7.27 -3.55
CA LYS A 195 0.49 6.56 -4.12
C LYS A 195 0.72 5.04 -4.20
N ASP A 196 1.97 4.59 -4.39
CA ASP A 196 2.32 3.17 -4.46
C ASP A 196 2.08 2.46 -3.12
N LEU A 197 1.09 1.56 -3.10
CA LEU A 197 0.69 0.81 -1.92
C LEU A 197 1.73 -0.23 -1.49
N LEU A 198 2.28 -1.02 -2.40
CA LEU A 198 3.10 -2.19 -2.05
C LEU A 198 4.58 -1.83 -1.86
N ASN A 199 5.07 -0.80 -2.58
CA ASN A 199 6.48 -0.45 -2.68
C ASN A 199 7.32 -1.68 -3.09
N VAL A 200 6.86 -2.34 -4.16
CA VAL A 200 7.43 -3.56 -4.75
C VAL A 200 7.59 -3.37 -6.25
N SER A 201 8.75 -3.75 -6.79
CA SER A 201 8.99 -3.71 -8.23
C SER A 201 8.42 -4.95 -8.90
N ALA A 202 7.81 -4.80 -10.08
CA ALA A 202 7.45 -5.93 -10.95
C ALA A 202 8.66 -6.85 -11.20
N PHE A 203 9.88 -6.30 -11.26
CA PHE A 203 11.10 -7.09 -11.45
C PHE A 203 11.49 -7.94 -10.23
N ASP A 204 10.97 -7.64 -9.04
CA ASP A 204 11.25 -8.38 -7.81
C ASP A 204 10.23 -9.50 -7.53
N ILE A 205 9.06 -9.47 -8.19
CA ILE A 205 8.04 -10.53 -8.11
C ILE A 205 8.53 -11.78 -8.86
N ASP A 206 8.68 -12.90 -8.16
CA ASP A 206 9.02 -14.22 -8.70
C ASP A 206 7.92 -15.28 -8.56
N GLY A 207 6.89 -15.06 -7.74
CA GLY A 207 5.75 -15.95 -7.64
C GLY A 207 4.42 -15.24 -7.39
N MET A 208 3.31 -15.89 -7.76
CA MET A 208 1.96 -15.43 -7.44
C MET A 208 1.06 -16.64 -7.11
N THR A 209 0.24 -16.52 -6.07
CA THR A 209 -0.87 -17.44 -5.80
C THR A 209 -2.20 -16.69 -5.88
N ILE A 210 -3.12 -17.18 -6.70
CA ILE A 210 -4.44 -16.58 -6.93
C ILE A 210 -5.48 -17.51 -6.32
N LYS A 211 -6.26 -17.04 -5.35
CA LYS A 211 -7.37 -17.78 -4.75
C LYS A 211 -8.69 -17.12 -5.12
N ASP A 212 -9.34 -17.64 -6.15
CA ASP A 212 -10.66 -17.22 -6.59
C ASP A 212 -11.74 -17.89 -5.73
N TYR A 213 -12.24 -17.15 -4.76
CA TYR A 213 -13.36 -17.57 -3.92
C TYR A 213 -14.30 -16.41 -3.60
N SER A 214 -15.52 -16.73 -3.13
CA SER A 214 -16.38 -15.73 -2.50
C SER A 214 -16.89 -16.18 -1.14
N PHE A 215 -16.94 -15.27 -0.18
CA PHE A 215 -17.37 -15.53 1.19
C PHE A 215 -18.34 -14.45 1.68
N ASP A 216 -19.53 -14.84 2.14
CA ASP A 216 -20.49 -13.91 2.77
C ASP A 216 -21.26 -14.60 3.91
N VAL A 217 -21.68 -13.81 4.90
CA VAL A 217 -22.40 -14.30 6.09
C VAL A 217 -23.81 -13.74 6.12
N VAL A 218 -24.73 -14.45 5.46
CA VAL A 218 -26.13 -14.01 5.34
C VAL A 218 -26.87 -14.21 6.65
N GLN A 219 -27.23 -13.10 7.30
CA GLN A 219 -27.95 -13.09 8.56
C GLN A 219 -29.44 -13.41 8.36
N THR A 220 -29.88 -14.63 8.69
CA THR A 220 -31.30 -15.04 8.56
C THR A 220 -32.07 -14.93 9.88
N LEU A 221 -33.41 -14.91 9.79
CA LEU A 221 -34.36 -14.91 10.93
C LEU A 221 -34.26 -16.13 11.89
N ARG A 222 -33.28 -17.02 11.72
CA ARG A 222 -33.03 -18.17 12.60
C ARG A 222 -31.58 -18.27 13.05
N ARG A 223 -30.64 -18.15 12.11
CA ARG A 223 -29.17 -18.21 12.31
C ARG A 223 -28.46 -17.47 11.16
N PRO A 224 -27.23 -16.97 11.33
CA PRO A 224 -26.37 -16.69 10.18
C PRO A 224 -26.17 -17.96 9.34
N ILE A 225 -25.99 -17.78 8.04
CA ILE A 225 -25.58 -18.81 7.09
C ILE A 225 -24.34 -18.30 6.36
N THR A 226 -23.20 -18.94 6.61
CA THR A 226 -21.99 -18.74 5.80
C THR A 226 -22.22 -19.33 4.42
N GLN A 227 -21.90 -18.55 3.39
CA GLN A 227 -21.72 -19.03 2.02
C GLN A 227 -20.23 -18.90 1.71
N PHE A 228 -19.60 -19.99 1.30
CA PHE A 228 -18.19 -20.03 0.92
C PHE A 228 -18.07 -20.82 -0.37
N ASP A 229 -17.85 -20.11 -1.46
CA ASP A 229 -17.76 -20.61 -2.84
C ASP A 229 -16.28 -20.59 -3.24
N GLN A 230 -15.57 -21.70 -3.01
CA GLN A 230 -14.18 -21.87 -3.43
C GLN A 230 -14.18 -22.33 -4.89
N ARG A 231 -13.84 -21.44 -5.83
CA ARG A 231 -13.95 -21.74 -7.26
C ARG A 231 -12.67 -22.36 -7.80
N PHE A 232 -11.52 -21.78 -7.45
CA PHE A 232 -10.24 -22.07 -8.10
C PHE A 232 -9.05 -21.53 -7.29
N GLU A 233 -7.93 -22.25 -7.30
CA GLU A 233 -6.65 -21.78 -6.78
C GLU A 233 -5.52 -22.08 -7.79
N LEU A 234 -4.61 -21.13 -8.00
CA LEU A 234 -3.48 -21.25 -8.93
C LEU A 234 -2.20 -20.71 -8.30
N GLN A 235 -1.11 -21.48 -8.35
CA GLN A 235 0.23 -21.02 -8.03
C GLN A 235 1.12 -21.03 -9.27
N VAL A 236 1.78 -19.90 -9.55
CA VAL A 236 2.70 -19.72 -10.68
C VAL A 236 4.01 -19.05 -10.25
N SER A 237 5.10 -19.42 -10.91
CA SER A 237 6.44 -18.87 -10.70
C SER A 237 7.04 -18.29 -11.98
N ASP A 238 7.95 -17.33 -11.86
CA ASP A 238 8.63 -16.65 -12.98
C ASP A 238 9.97 -17.33 -13.32
N GLU A 239 9.99 -18.16 -14.36
CA GLU A 239 11.23 -18.70 -14.93
C GLU A 239 11.77 -17.75 -16.01
N ASN A 240 12.55 -16.75 -15.59
CA ASN A 240 13.26 -15.81 -16.47
C ASN A 240 12.32 -14.98 -17.38
N GLY A 241 11.20 -14.50 -16.85
CA GLY A 241 10.18 -13.74 -17.56
C GLY A 241 9.16 -14.60 -18.31
N THR A 242 9.06 -15.89 -17.98
CA THR A 242 8.00 -16.80 -18.44
C THR A 242 7.33 -17.43 -17.22
N TRP A 243 6.01 -17.29 -17.11
CA TRP A 243 5.27 -17.91 -16.00
C TRP A 243 5.11 -19.41 -16.21
N VAL A 244 5.51 -20.20 -15.23
CA VAL A 244 5.29 -21.65 -15.16
C VAL A 244 4.18 -21.98 -14.16
N LEU A 245 3.56 -23.16 -14.31
CA LEU A 245 2.51 -23.64 -13.43
C LEU A 245 3.12 -24.55 -12.35
N ASP A 246 2.99 -24.16 -11.08
CA ASP A 246 3.44 -24.96 -9.94
C ASP A 246 2.31 -25.84 -9.42
N GLN A 247 1.11 -25.27 -9.23
CA GLN A 247 -0.08 -25.98 -8.77
C GLN A 247 -1.37 -25.33 -9.30
N MET A 248 -2.38 -26.15 -9.60
CA MET A 248 -3.74 -25.71 -9.91
C MET A 248 -4.74 -26.56 -9.13
N LEU A 249 -5.72 -25.94 -8.49
CA LEU A 249 -6.83 -26.61 -7.82
C LEU A 249 -8.17 -26.10 -8.38
N GLU A 250 -9.13 -27.00 -8.59
CA GLU A 250 -10.48 -26.72 -9.08
C GLU A 250 -11.57 -27.22 -8.12
N ALA A 251 -12.77 -26.67 -8.19
CA ALA A 251 -13.90 -27.04 -7.33
C ALA A 251 -14.55 -28.40 -7.69
N ASP A 252 -14.47 -29.38 -6.79
CA ASP A 252 -15.32 -30.58 -6.76
C ASP A 252 -16.31 -30.50 -5.58
N GLY A 253 -17.41 -29.77 -5.80
CA GLY A 253 -18.40 -29.47 -4.77
C GLY A 253 -17.86 -28.51 -3.70
N ASP A 254 -17.95 -28.88 -2.42
CA ASP A 254 -17.52 -28.04 -1.30
C ASP A 254 -15.98 -28.07 -1.06
N ARG A 255 -15.18 -28.45 -2.07
CA ARG A 255 -13.74 -28.72 -1.94
C ARG A 255 -12.95 -28.35 -3.20
N LEU A 256 -11.73 -27.86 -2.99
CA LEU A 256 -10.71 -27.79 -4.04
C LEU A 256 -10.00 -29.16 -4.19
N VAL A 257 -9.74 -29.55 -5.43
CA VAL A 257 -9.00 -30.77 -5.81
C VAL A 257 -7.93 -30.46 -6.85
N GLU A 258 -6.82 -31.21 -6.83
CA GLU A 258 -5.69 -31.00 -7.74
C GLU A 258 -6.08 -31.23 -9.22
N ALA A 259 -5.73 -30.26 -10.06
CA ALA A 259 -6.07 -30.22 -11.48
C ALA A 259 -4.82 -29.92 -12.34
N THR A 260 -4.93 -30.16 -13.64
CA THR A 260 -3.85 -29.93 -14.61
C THR A 260 -4.42 -29.29 -15.87
N LEU A 261 -3.65 -28.41 -16.53
CA LEU A 261 -4.01 -27.83 -17.83
C LEU A 261 -4.43 -28.93 -18.84
N GLY A 262 -5.52 -28.69 -19.56
CA GLY A 262 -6.06 -29.65 -20.52
C GLY A 262 -5.21 -29.80 -21.79
N GLU A 263 -5.53 -30.83 -22.60
CA GLU A 263 -4.88 -31.03 -23.90
C GLU A 263 -5.10 -29.81 -24.81
N GLY A 264 -4.02 -29.07 -25.09
CA GLY A 264 -4.05 -27.86 -25.91
C GLY A 264 -4.34 -26.56 -25.16
N GLU A 265 -4.27 -26.55 -23.83
CA GLU A 265 -4.32 -25.35 -22.98
C GLU A 265 -2.92 -24.90 -22.54
N GLU A 266 -2.77 -23.60 -22.24
CA GLU A 266 -1.54 -23.00 -21.72
C GLU A 266 -1.84 -21.82 -20.79
N LEU A 267 -0.86 -21.44 -19.94
CA LEU A 267 -0.95 -20.24 -19.11
C LEU A 267 -1.00 -18.98 -19.97
N ASN A 268 -1.88 -18.05 -19.59
CA ASN A 268 -2.07 -16.78 -20.27
C ASN A 268 -1.02 -15.76 -19.85
N GLN A 269 0.18 -15.90 -20.43
CA GLN A 269 1.35 -15.04 -20.19
C GLN A 269 1.05 -13.53 -20.29
N GLU A 270 0.15 -13.12 -21.19
CA GLU A 270 -0.24 -11.72 -21.34
C GLU A 270 -1.00 -11.21 -20.10
N ARG A 271 -1.90 -12.02 -19.54
CA ARG A 271 -2.67 -11.66 -18.33
C ARG A 271 -1.86 -11.75 -17.05
N LEU A 272 -1.00 -12.76 -16.91
CA LEU A 272 -0.11 -12.87 -15.74
C LEU A 272 0.91 -11.72 -15.70
N ASN A 273 1.41 -11.27 -16.86
CA ASN A 273 2.26 -10.07 -16.92
C ASN A 273 1.47 -8.77 -16.69
N ALA A 274 0.26 -8.62 -17.24
CA ALA A 274 -0.60 -7.46 -16.95
C ALA A 274 -0.99 -7.36 -15.46
N MET A 275 -1.11 -8.50 -14.77
CA MET A 275 -1.27 -8.58 -13.31
C MET A 275 0.02 -8.18 -12.57
N LYS A 276 1.19 -8.64 -13.02
CA LYS A 276 2.51 -8.25 -12.50
C LYS A 276 2.70 -6.73 -12.55
N ASP A 277 2.38 -6.12 -13.70
CA ASP A 277 2.45 -4.68 -13.92
C ASP A 277 1.41 -3.91 -13.08
N ALA A 278 0.21 -4.47 -12.87
CA ALA A 278 -0.83 -3.86 -12.02
C ALA A 278 -0.53 -3.92 -10.52
N LEU A 279 0.30 -4.87 -10.07
CA LEU A 279 0.79 -4.96 -8.69
C LEU A 279 1.90 -3.93 -8.41
N ASP A 280 2.81 -3.73 -9.37
CA ASP A 280 3.86 -2.68 -9.37
C ASP A 280 3.27 -1.26 -9.41
N ASN A 281 2.11 -1.09 -10.06
CA ASN A 281 1.42 0.20 -10.19
C ASN A 281 0.12 0.23 -9.37
N LEU A 282 0.10 -0.40 -8.18
CA LEU A 282 -1.07 -0.44 -7.31
C LEU A 282 -1.21 0.88 -6.51
N GLU A 283 -1.93 1.84 -7.08
CA GLU A 283 -2.18 3.15 -6.46
C GLU A 283 -3.29 3.12 -5.38
N ILE A 284 -3.08 3.86 -4.29
CA ILE A 284 -4.06 4.11 -3.23
C ILE A 284 -4.98 5.27 -3.65
N VAL A 285 -6.29 5.05 -3.65
CA VAL A 285 -7.31 6.08 -3.91
C VAL A 285 -7.74 6.79 -2.62
N ASP A 286 -7.97 6.02 -1.55
CA ASP A 286 -8.39 6.52 -0.22
C ASP A 286 -7.97 5.53 0.89
N VAL A 287 -8.06 5.93 2.16
CA VAL A 287 -7.67 5.13 3.34
C VAL A 287 -8.65 5.29 4.50
N GLU A 288 -9.01 4.16 5.12
CA GLU A 288 -9.78 4.15 6.37
C GLU A 288 -8.98 3.50 7.50
N ARG A 289 -8.99 4.10 8.70
CA ARG A 289 -8.26 3.54 9.84
C ARG A 289 -8.98 2.32 10.42
N LYS A 290 -8.23 1.24 10.65
CA LYS A 290 -8.74 0.00 11.24
C LYS A 290 -9.20 0.22 12.68
N PRO A 291 -10.17 -0.60 13.16
CA PRO A 291 -10.54 -0.63 14.56
C PRO A 291 -9.38 -1.11 15.45
N THR A 292 -9.35 -0.63 16.69
CA THR A 292 -8.33 -0.99 17.68
C THR A 292 -8.47 -2.44 18.13
N GLY A 293 -7.42 -3.25 18.01
CA GLY A 293 -7.39 -4.64 18.50
C GLY A 293 -7.09 -5.69 17.43
N LEU A 294 -7.04 -5.31 16.15
CA LEU A 294 -6.36 -6.10 15.12
C LEU A 294 -4.85 -5.83 15.20
N ARG A 295 -4.02 -6.87 15.17
CA ARG A 295 -2.55 -6.73 15.24
C ARG A 295 -1.93 -6.32 13.90
N GLU A 296 -0.67 -5.91 13.98
CA GLU A 296 0.19 -5.60 12.83
C GLU A 296 0.29 -6.78 11.85
N ASP A 297 0.34 -8.02 12.35
CA ASP A 297 0.38 -9.26 11.56
C ASP A 297 -1.01 -9.80 11.17
N LEU A 298 -2.04 -8.95 11.28
CA LEU A 298 -3.48 -9.25 11.10
C LEU A 298 -4.04 -10.37 11.98
N LYS A 299 -3.29 -10.91 12.94
CA LYS A 299 -3.85 -11.88 13.89
C LYS A 299 -4.76 -11.17 14.88
N ALA A 300 -5.91 -11.78 15.12
CA ALA A 300 -6.77 -11.42 16.24
C ALA A 300 -6.07 -11.76 17.57
N ASP A 301 -6.00 -10.81 18.51
CA ASP A 301 -5.70 -11.14 19.91
C ASP A 301 -6.84 -12.00 20.51
N GLU A 302 -6.58 -12.76 21.58
CA GLU A 302 -7.61 -13.58 22.24
C GLU A 302 -8.85 -12.78 22.69
N GLY A 303 -8.72 -11.46 22.89
CA GLY A 303 -9.80 -10.54 23.21
C GLY A 303 -10.51 -9.90 22.01
N PHE A 304 -10.02 -10.06 20.77
CA PHE A 304 -10.49 -9.33 19.59
C PHE A 304 -11.97 -9.58 19.26
N PHE A 305 -12.45 -10.84 19.35
CA PHE A 305 -13.88 -11.16 19.19
C PHE A 305 -14.78 -10.54 20.28
N SER A 306 -14.21 -9.94 21.34
CA SER A 306 -14.95 -9.17 22.34
C SER A 306 -15.15 -7.70 21.96
N ASP A 307 -14.39 -7.15 21.00
CA ASP A 307 -14.72 -5.87 20.38
C ASP A 307 -15.67 -6.08 19.20
N GLN A 308 -16.96 -6.09 19.51
CA GLN A 308 -18.02 -6.18 18.52
C GLN A 308 -17.93 -5.05 17.48
N ALA A 309 -17.47 -3.84 17.84
CA ALA A 309 -17.38 -2.74 16.88
C ALA A 309 -16.24 -2.95 15.88
N GLY A 310 -15.13 -3.56 16.32
CA GLY A 310 -14.04 -3.95 15.43
C GLY A 310 -14.40 -5.08 14.48
N VAL A 311 -15.10 -6.11 14.98
CA VAL A 311 -15.61 -7.21 14.15
C VAL A 311 -16.69 -6.72 13.17
N ASP A 312 -17.63 -5.89 13.62
CA ASP A 312 -18.67 -5.32 12.75
C ASP A 312 -18.05 -4.46 11.64
N SER A 313 -17.04 -3.64 11.95
CA SER A 313 -16.31 -2.83 10.96
C SER A 313 -15.65 -3.70 9.87
N LEU A 314 -14.92 -4.75 10.25
CA LEU A 314 -14.34 -5.70 9.29
C LEU A 314 -15.41 -6.34 8.40
N VAL A 315 -16.50 -6.80 9.01
CA VAL A 315 -17.63 -7.45 8.31
C VAL A 315 -18.35 -6.46 7.38
N GLU A 316 -18.43 -5.17 7.71
CA GLU A 316 -18.92 -4.13 6.79
C GLU A 316 -18.00 -3.97 5.58
N LYS A 317 -16.68 -3.86 5.80
CA LYS A 317 -15.67 -3.80 4.72
C LYS A 317 -15.58 -5.10 3.89
N GLY A 318 -16.16 -6.20 4.38
CA GLY A 318 -16.16 -7.50 3.70
C GLY A 318 -14.94 -8.36 4.01
N ILE A 319 -14.33 -8.17 5.18
CA ILE A 319 -13.30 -9.04 5.73
C ILE A 319 -13.90 -9.80 6.93
N TYR A 320 -13.66 -11.09 7.00
CA TYR A 320 -14.32 -12.00 7.94
C TYR A 320 -13.32 -12.72 8.82
N PRO A 321 -13.27 -12.44 10.13
CA PRO A 321 -12.51 -13.26 11.06
C PRO A 321 -13.23 -14.60 11.26
N VAL A 322 -12.54 -15.69 10.94
CA VAL A 322 -13.00 -17.07 11.11
C VAL A 322 -12.04 -17.84 12.01
N GLU A 323 -12.56 -18.78 12.79
CA GLU A 323 -11.75 -19.70 13.59
C GLU A 323 -11.51 -20.98 12.78
N LEU A 324 -10.26 -21.23 12.38
CA LEU A 324 -9.84 -22.40 11.62
C LEU A 324 -8.75 -23.14 12.40
N ASP A 325 -8.98 -24.43 12.68
CA ASP A 325 -8.07 -25.31 13.45
C ASP A 325 -7.53 -24.73 14.79
N GLY A 326 -8.28 -23.80 15.41
CA GLY A 326 -7.93 -23.13 16.67
C GLY A 326 -7.08 -21.87 16.51
N ALA A 327 -6.80 -21.44 15.28
CA ALA A 327 -6.26 -20.12 14.96
C ALA A 327 -7.38 -19.21 14.43
N VAL A 328 -7.14 -17.89 14.46
CA VAL A 328 -8.04 -16.92 13.82
C VAL A 328 -7.43 -16.48 12.49
N GLU A 329 -8.14 -16.74 11.40
CA GLU A 329 -7.78 -16.31 10.06
C GLU A 329 -8.75 -15.26 9.53
N LEU A 330 -8.34 -14.48 8.53
CA LEU A 330 -9.19 -13.51 7.86
C LEU A 330 -9.49 -13.98 6.44
N LEU A 331 -10.77 -14.18 6.11
CA LEU A 331 -11.23 -14.40 4.74
C LEU A 331 -11.80 -13.11 4.14
N SER A 332 -11.70 -12.95 2.82
CA SER A 332 -12.23 -11.81 2.06
C SER A 332 -13.58 -12.12 1.39
N THR A 333 -14.32 -11.09 1.00
CA THR A 333 -15.60 -11.29 0.28
C THR A 333 -15.37 -11.81 -1.14
N ASP A 334 -14.33 -11.33 -1.82
CA ASP A 334 -14.04 -11.60 -3.23
C ASP A 334 -12.55 -11.97 -3.42
N GLY A 335 -12.14 -13.12 -2.88
CA GLY A 335 -10.84 -13.74 -3.12
C GLY A 335 -9.63 -13.10 -2.43
N GLU A 336 -8.49 -13.79 -2.47
CA GLU A 336 -7.19 -13.25 -2.05
C GLU A 336 -6.09 -13.58 -3.06
N VAL A 337 -5.12 -12.66 -3.20
CA VAL A 337 -3.92 -12.83 -4.02
C VAL A 337 -2.70 -12.76 -3.12
N LEU A 338 -1.80 -13.71 -3.29
CA LEU A 338 -0.49 -13.75 -2.64
C LEU A 338 0.57 -13.46 -3.70
N VAL A 339 1.54 -12.61 -3.36
CA VAL A 339 2.59 -12.14 -4.27
C VAL A 339 3.94 -12.36 -3.61
N ASP A 340 4.74 -13.24 -4.19
CA ASP A 340 6.06 -13.63 -3.68
C ASP A 340 7.16 -12.82 -4.36
N THR A 341 8.13 -12.37 -3.56
CA THR A 341 9.30 -11.63 -4.02
C THR A 341 10.61 -12.34 -3.73
N LYS A 342 11.60 -12.10 -4.59
CA LYS A 342 12.95 -12.71 -4.59
C LYS A 342 13.76 -12.54 -3.29
N ASP A 343 13.29 -11.70 -2.37
CA ASP A 343 13.90 -11.46 -1.06
C ASP A 343 13.15 -12.09 0.13
N GLY A 344 12.24 -13.04 -0.13
CA GLY A 344 11.61 -13.87 0.91
C GLY A 344 10.29 -13.35 1.46
N VAL A 345 9.70 -12.34 0.82
CA VAL A 345 8.48 -11.68 1.31
C VAL A 345 7.30 -12.07 0.44
N GLN A 346 6.25 -12.55 1.08
CA GLN A 346 4.95 -12.77 0.46
C GLN A 346 3.96 -11.70 0.94
N TYR A 347 3.54 -10.83 0.03
CA TYR A 347 2.41 -9.94 0.26
C TYR A 347 1.12 -10.74 0.15
N VAL A 348 0.11 -10.40 0.97
CA VAL A 348 -1.21 -11.04 0.94
C VAL A 348 -2.26 -9.94 0.84
N LEU A 349 -2.93 -9.89 -0.31
CA LEU A 349 -3.93 -8.91 -0.72
C LEU A 349 -5.32 -9.53 -0.59
N ARG A 350 -6.15 -9.02 0.32
CA ARG A 350 -7.52 -9.49 0.56
C ARG A 350 -8.54 -8.47 0.10
N PHE A 351 -9.37 -8.85 -0.87
CA PHE A 351 -10.32 -7.93 -1.48
C PHE A 351 -11.67 -7.96 -0.74
N GLY A 352 -11.97 -6.85 -0.09
CA GLY A 352 -13.25 -6.58 0.53
C GLY A 352 -14.30 -6.17 -0.48
N ARG A 353 -15.41 -5.64 0.04
CA ARG A 353 -16.54 -5.14 -0.75
C ARG A 353 -16.21 -3.82 -1.44
N VAL A 354 -17.07 -3.45 -2.39
CA VAL A 354 -17.15 -2.12 -3.00
C VAL A 354 -17.33 -1.07 -1.89
N ALA A 355 -16.40 -0.12 -1.82
CA ALA A 355 -16.38 1.01 -0.90
C ALA A 355 -17.32 2.13 -1.34
N GLY A 356 -17.45 2.36 -2.65
CA GLY A 356 -18.30 3.40 -3.19
C GLY A 356 -18.19 3.55 -4.70
N VAL A 357 -18.76 4.63 -5.21
CA VAL A 357 -18.50 5.14 -6.57
C VAL A 357 -17.22 5.96 -6.51
N ASP A 358 -16.36 5.80 -7.51
CA ASP A 358 -15.21 6.67 -7.71
C ASP A 358 -15.71 8.10 -8.06
N ALA A 359 -15.28 9.08 -7.26
CA ALA A 359 -15.69 10.47 -7.42
C ALA A 359 -14.83 11.24 -8.44
N GLU A 360 -13.77 10.62 -8.94
CA GLU A 360 -12.80 11.22 -9.87
C GLU A 360 -12.98 10.65 -11.29
N ASP A 361 -13.42 9.39 -11.41
CA ASP A 361 -13.84 8.83 -12.70
C ASP A 361 -15.16 9.45 -13.21
N ALA A 362 -15.06 10.16 -14.33
CA ALA A 362 -16.18 10.76 -15.04
C ALA A 362 -17.16 9.76 -15.66
N GLU A 363 -16.81 8.48 -15.82
CA GLU A 363 -17.73 7.41 -16.24
C GLU A 363 -18.46 6.75 -15.05
N GLY A 364 -18.08 7.05 -13.81
CA GLY A 364 -18.74 6.57 -12.59
C GLY A 364 -18.33 5.16 -12.18
N GLY A 365 -17.03 4.86 -12.27
CA GLY A 365 -16.40 3.64 -11.79
C GLY A 365 -16.64 3.36 -10.31
N LEU A 366 -16.14 2.22 -9.85
CA LEU A 366 -16.29 1.78 -8.46
C LEU A 366 -14.94 1.74 -7.77
N ASN A 367 -14.97 1.88 -6.45
CA ASN A 367 -13.82 1.73 -5.56
C ASN A 367 -14.07 0.57 -4.60
N ARG A 368 -13.01 -0.14 -4.19
CA ARG A 368 -13.07 -1.38 -3.41
C ARG A 368 -12.09 -1.36 -2.24
N TYR A 369 -12.50 -1.94 -1.10
CA TYR A 369 -11.61 -2.12 0.04
C TYR A 369 -10.58 -3.21 -0.20
N LEU A 370 -9.34 -2.95 0.19
CA LEU A 370 -8.21 -3.87 0.17
C LEU A 370 -7.55 -3.89 1.55
N LEU A 371 -7.37 -5.09 2.09
CA LEU A 371 -6.58 -5.34 3.28
C LEU A 371 -5.25 -6.01 2.86
N VAL A 372 -4.13 -5.35 3.15
CA VAL A 372 -2.78 -5.83 2.85
C VAL A 372 -2.07 -6.30 4.12
N SER A 373 -1.27 -7.36 3.99
CA SER A 373 -0.25 -7.76 4.97
C SER A 373 0.95 -8.37 4.25
N ALA A 374 2.07 -8.51 4.96
CA ALA A 374 3.24 -9.25 4.53
C ALA A 374 3.52 -10.44 5.48
N ARG A 375 4.06 -11.53 4.94
CA ARG A 375 4.62 -12.65 5.70
C ARG A 375 5.92 -13.14 5.05
N VAL A 376 6.73 -13.89 5.79
CA VAL A 376 7.93 -14.52 5.23
C VAL A 376 7.50 -15.79 4.48
N ASN A 377 8.00 -15.98 3.25
CA ASN A 377 7.87 -17.25 2.56
C ASN A 377 9.07 -18.15 2.91
N GLU A 378 8.88 -19.05 3.88
CA GLU A 378 9.93 -19.99 4.31
C GLU A 378 10.33 -20.99 3.21
N ALA A 379 9.48 -21.24 2.20
CA ALA A 379 9.78 -22.15 1.10
C ALA A 379 10.83 -21.59 0.12
N GLN A 380 10.98 -20.25 0.03
CA GLN A 380 12.09 -19.61 -0.69
C GLN A 380 13.44 -19.77 0.04
N PHE A 381 13.46 -20.32 1.26
CA PHE A 381 14.66 -20.56 2.07
C PHE A 381 14.86 -22.06 2.40
N PRO A 382 15.03 -22.95 1.40
CA PRO A 382 15.32 -24.38 1.64
C PRO A 382 16.64 -24.57 2.43
N GLU A 383 16.80 -25.73 3.05
CA GLU A 383 18.05 -26.08 3.74
C GLU A 383 19.21 -26.23 2.74
N PRO A 384 20.40 -25.68 3.01
CA PRO A 384 21.49 -25.66 2.04
C PRO A 384 22.17 -27.03 1.91
N GLU A 385 22.52 -27.42 0.68
CA GLU A 385 23.31 -28.64 0.44
C GLU A 385 24.72 -28.52 1.04
N LEU A 386 24.97 -29.34 2.08
CA LEU A 386 26.22 -29.32 2.83
C LEU A 386 27.25 -30.31 2.27
N GLU A 387 28.49 -29.82 2.09
CA GLU A 387 29.74 -30.60 2.01
C GLU A 387 29.78 -31.73 3.08
N PRO A 388 29.67 -33.06 2.81
CA PRO A 388 29.91 -34.04 3.86
C PRO A 388 31.39 -34.00 4.26
N LEU A 389 31.67 -34.03 5.56
CA LEU A 389 33.05 -33.93 6.05
C LEU A 389 33.89 -35.09 5.49
N PRO A 390 35.06 -34.80 4.89
CA PRO A 390 35.90 -35.84 4.32
C PRO A 390 36.46 -36.75 5.42
N THR A 391 36.77 -37.98 5.03
CA THR A 391 37.39 -39.01 5.88
C THR A 391 38.74 -39.41 5.30
N MET A 392 39.56 -40.16 6.04
CA MET A 392 40.82 -40.70 5.47
C MET A 392 40.56 -41.45 4.17
N LEU A 393 39.50 -42.26 4.11
CA LEU A 393 39.12 -43.07 2.96
C LEU A 393 38.81 -42.24 1.70
N SER A 394 38.21 -41.04 1.84
CA SER A 394 37.93 -40.18 0.68
C SER A 394 39.20 -39.51 0.16
N ILE A 395 40.15 -39.13 1.03
CA ILE A 395 41.41 -38.51 0.61
C ILE A 395 42.40 -39.54 0.06
N GLU A 396 42.41 -40.77 0.58
CA GLU A 396 43.13 -41.90 -0.03
C GLU A 396 42.61 -42.24 -1.43
N ALA A 397 41.30 -42.10 -1.67
CA ALA A 397 40.69 -42.29 -2.99
C ALA A 397 41.01 -41.14 -3.97
N GLU A 398 41.05 -39.89 -3.50
CA GLU A 398 41.27 -38.70 -4.35
C GLU A 398 42.76 -38.47 -4.67
N THR A 399 43.67 -38.85 -3.77
CA THR A 399 45.13 -38.79 -4.02
C THR A 399 45.63 -39.90 -4.95
N ALA A 400 44.82 -40.94 -5.20
CA ALA A 400 45.11 -42.02 -6.14
C ALA A 400 44.86 -41.56 -7.60
N THR A 401 45.89 -41.01 -8.24
CA THR A 401 45.80 -40.59 -9.65
C THR A 401 45.62 -41.79 -10.59
N PRO A 402 44.69 -41.74 -11.58
CA PRO A 402 44.35 -42.89 -12.40
C PRO A 402 45.32 -43.07 -13.57
N ASP A 403 46.39 -43.83 -13.37
CA ASP A 403 47.28 -44.30 -14.44
C ASP A 403 47.23 -45.83 -14.57
N ALA A 404 47.35 -46.33 -15.81
CA ALA A 404 47.11 -47.71 -16.27
C ALA A 404 45.64 -48.22 -16.20
N VAL A 405 44.85 -47.87 -17.23
CA VAL A 405 43.75 -48.74 -17.71
C VAL A 405 44.32 -49.84 -18.60
N ASP A 406 44.09 -51.11 -18.25
CA ASP A 406 44.18 -52.25 -19.18
C ASP A 406 43.05 -53.26 -18.81
N PRO A 407 42.12 -53.62 -19.72
CA PRO A 407 40.89 -54.32 -19.36
C PRO A 407 40.98 -55.86 -19.35
N ALA A 408 39.93 -56.49 -18.79
CA ALA A 408 39.72 -57.94 -18.58
C ALA A 408 40.58 -58.54 -17.44
N THR A 409 39.98 -59.18 -16.44
CA THR A 409 39.20 -60.41 -16.61
C THR A 409 38.09 -60.55 -15.56
N GLU A 410 36.97 -61.17 -15.95
CA GLU A 410 35.80 -61.46 -15.10
C GLU A 410 36.08 -62.49 -13.99
N VAL A 411 35.46 -62.31 -12.81
CA VAL A 411 35.08 -63.42 -11.91
C VAL A 411 33.75 -63.06 -11.22
N ASP A 412 32.71 -63.87 -11.44
CA ASP A 412 31.44 -63.80 -10.70
C ASP A 412 31.59 -64.11 -9.21
N VAL A 413 30.84 -63.39 -8.37
CA VAL A 413 30.34 -63.93 -7.08
C VAL A 413 28.90 -63.45 -6.85
N GLU A 414 27.95 -64.29 -7.26
CA GLU A 414 26.54 -64.20 -6.87
C GLU A 414 26.39 -64.58 -5.38
N VAL A 415 25.65 -63.79 -4.59
CA VAL A 415 25.30 -64.12 -3.19
C VAL A 415 23.86 -63.72 -2.89
N GLU A 416 22.97 -64.71 -2.75
CA GLU A 416 21.68 -64.55 -2.07
C GLU A 416 21.90 -64.26 -0.57
N VAL A 417 21.20 -63.27 0.00
CA VAL A 417 20.88 -63.28 1.44
C VAL A 417 19.41 -62.93 1.67
N THR A 418 18.62 -64.01 1.68
CA THR A 418 17.36 -64.23 2.39
C THR A 418 16.98 -63.19 3.45
N SER A 419 15.72 -62.71 3.40
CA SER A 419 15.06 -61.96 4.47
C SER A 419 13.74 -62.63 4.89
N GLU A 420 13.73 -63.29 6.04
CA GLU A 420 12.53 -63.67 6.81
C GLU A 420 12.90 -63.86 8.31
N PRO A 421 11.93 -63.87 9.25
CA PRO A 421 12.09 -63.12 10.51
C PRO A 421 12.15 -63.96 11.79
N GLU A 422 12.46 -63.30 12.92
CA GLU A 422 12.03 -63.74 14.25
C GLU A 422 11.26 -62.64 15.01
N THR A 423 10.17 -63.04 15.66
CA THR A 423 9.31 -62.23 16.52
C THR A 423 9.42 -62.71 17.97
N THR A 424 9.38 -61.80 18.95
CA THR A 424 9.04 -62.17 20.33
C THR A 424 8.14 -61.12 20.99
N GLU A 425 7.14 -61.59 21.73
CA GLU A 425 6.17 -60.85 22.55
C GLU A 425 6.83 -60.45 23.93
N SER A 426 6.20 -59.79 24.92
CA SER A 426 4.80 -59.40 25.14
C SER A 426 4.60 -58.37 26.28
N GLU A 427 3.35 -57.92 26.43
CA GLU A 427 2.62 -57.52 27.67
C GLU A 427 2.97 -56.25 28.53
N THR A 428 1.98 -55.33 28.52
CA THR A 428 1.11 -54.94 29.67
C THR A 428 1.70 -54.30 30.96
N THR A 429 1.42 -53.01 31.20
CA THR A 429 0.62 -52.54 32.40
C THR A 429 0.22 -51.04 32.39
N GLU A 430 -1.01 -50.77 32.83
CA GLU A 430 -1.53 -49.50 33.40
C GLU A 430 -1.08 -49.34 34.88
N PRO A 431 -1.12 -48.14 35.57
CA PRO A 431 -2.40 -47.46 35.88
C PRO A 431 -2.43 -45.93 36.21
N GLU A 432 -3.64 -45.39 36.24
CA GLU A 432 -4.27 -44.36 37.12
C GLU A 432 -3.49 -43.22 37.84
N THR A 433 -3.94 -41.99 37.55
CA THR A 433 -4.58 -41.02 38.49
C THR A 433 -3.84 -40.48 39.74
N THR A 434 -3.59 -39.15 39.79
CA THR A 434 -3.94 -38.26 40.94
C THR A 434 -3.82 -36.75 40.61
N GLU A 435 -4.68 -35.92 41.21
CA GLU A 435 -4.55 -34.44 41.30
C GLU A 435 -3.54 -34.03 42.41
N PRO A 436 -3.20 -32.72 42.56
CA PRO A 436 -3.91 -31.96 43.61
C PRO A 436 -4.16 -30.45 43.32
N GLU A 437 -4.99 -29.88 44.20
CA GLU A 437 -5.46 -28.48 44.24
C GLU A 437 -4.45 -27.41 44.73
N THR A 438 -4.65 -26.17 44.24
CA THR A 438 -4.77 -24.89 44.98
C THR A 438 -3.74 -24.49 46.06
N THR A 439 -3.06 -23.34 45.87
CA THR A 439 -3.03 -22.23 46.87
C THR A 439 -2.52 -20.90 46.29
N GLU A 440 -3.11 -19.78 46.73
CA GLU A 440 -2.60 -18.40 46.56
C GLU A 440 -1.45 -18.12 47.58
N PRO A 441 -0.74 -16.98 47.49
CA PRO A 441 -1.23 -15.82 48.27
C PRO A 441 -1.07 -14.43 47.64
N GLU A 442 -1.93 -13.55 48.13
CA GLU A 442 -2.03 -12.09 47.99
C GLU A 442 -0.74 -11.23 48.04
N THR A 443 -0.74 -10.20 47.19
CA THR A 443 -0.59 -8.75 47.54
C THR A 443 0.66 -8.25 48.32
N THR A 444 1.47 -7.38 47.68
CA THR A 444 1.72 -6.00 48.22
C THR A 444 2.35 -5.03 47.20
N GLU A 445 1.70 -3.88 47.03
CA GLU A 445 2.24 -2.59 46.55
C GLU A 445 3.34 -2.04 47.52
N PRO A 446 4.25 -1.11 47.13
CA PRO A 446 3.86 0.22 46.59
C PRO A 446 4.79 0.99 45.62
N GLU A 447 4.14 1.89 44.87
CA GLU A 447 4.50 3.27 44.50
C GLU A 447 5.96 3.80 44.49
N THR A 448 6.34 4.32 43.32
CA THR A 448 6.72 5.74 43.06
C THR A 448 7.94 6.37 43.76
N THR A 449 9.03 6.65 43.00
CA THR A 449 9.58 8.02 42.76
C THR A 449 10.90 8.04 41.96
N GLU A 450 10.95 8.89 40.91
CA GLU A 450 12.16 9.59 40.43
C GLU A 450 12.50 10.77 41.38
N PRO A 451 13.74 11.34 41.43
CA PRO A 451 14.37 11.98 40.25
C PRO A 451 15.93 12.07 40.18
N GLU A 452 16.39 12.41 38.97
CA GLU A 452 17.52 13.30 38.56
C GLU A 452 18.87 13.46 39.32
N GLU A 453 19.93 13.27 38.51
CA GLU A 453 21.17 14.09 38.32
C GLU A 453 22.44 14.00 39.20
N SER A 454 23.58 13.94 38.49
CA SER A 454 24.92 14.51 38.76
C SER A 454 25.86 13.91 39.83
N ALA A 455 26.85 13.14 39.33
CA ALA A 455 28.27 13.54 39.22
C ALA A 455 29.35 12.56 39.75
N GLU A 456 30.35 12.29 38.90
CA GLU A 456 31.77 11.92 39.13
C GLU A 456 32.10 10.96 40.32
N THR A 457 32.76 9.81 40.14
CA THR A 457 34.04 9.60 39.44
C THR A 457 34.28 8.08 39.26
N GLU A 458 35.22 7.65 38.41
CA GLU A 458 36.28 6.63 38.68
C GLU A 458 37.19 6.52 37.42
N VAL A 459 38.36 5.88 37.54
CA VAL A 459 39.42 5.86 36.51
C VAL A 459 40.10 4.50 36.43
N ASP A 460 40.20 3.89 35.23
CA ASP A 460 41.47 3.41 34.63
C ASP A 460 41.26 2.95 33.16
N GLU A 461 42.25 3.17 32.30
CA GLU A 461 42.28 2.68 30.90
C GLU A 461 43.59 1.93 30.64
N ASN A 462 43.53 0.62 30.36
CA ASN A 462 44.68 -0.18 29.92
C ASN A 462 44.21 -1.45 29.19
N PHE A 463 44.75 -1.85 28.03
CA PHE A 463 45.58 -1.13 27.03
C PHE A 463 45.55 -1.94 25.71
N GLY A 464 46.14 -1.44 24.62
CA GLY A 464 46.27 -2.21 23.37
C GLY A 464 47.54 -1.91 22.56
N CYS A 465 48.02 -2.95 21.87
CA CYS A 465 48.89 -2.95 20.67
C CYS A 465 50.41 -2.63 20.78
N GLN A 466 51.19 -3.47 20.04
CA GLN A 466 52.50 -3.25 19.38
C GLN A 466 53.75 -3.02 20.29
N ALA A 467 54.81 -3.85 20.21
CA ALA A 467 55.87 -4.04 19.17
C ALA A 467 56.96 -2.93 19.25
N GLU A 468 58.28 -3.14 19.01
CA GLU A 468 59.05 -4.13 18.21
C GLU A 468 60.44 -4.47 18.88
N ASP A 469 61.18 -5.48 18.35
CA ASP A 469 62.67 -5.69 18.35
C ASP A 469 63.53 -5.74 19.67
N LEU A 470 64.74 -6.34 19.80
CA LEU A 470 65.60 -7.41 19.17
C LEU A 470 66.96 -7.46 20.00
N VAL A 471 67.93 -8.40 20.03
CA VAL A 471 68.30 -9.75 19.48
C VAL A 471 69.17 -10.50 20.55
N GLU A 472 69.40 -11.84 20.43
CA GLU A 472 70.51 -12.67 21.03
C GLU A 472 70.58 -12.77 22.59
N GLU A 473 71.03 -13.85 23.27
CA GLU A 473 71.70 -15.16 23.02
C GLU A 473 71.10 -16.15 24.08
N ASP A 474 71.12 -17.49 24.09
CA ASP A 474 71.85 -18.59 23.43
C ASP A 474 70.94 -19.89 23.41
N VAL A 475 71.47 -21.09 23.18
CA VAL A 475 70.79 -22.39 22.88
C VAL A 475 70.61 -23.36 24.07
N GLU A 476 69.48 -24.09 24.15
CA GLU A 476 69.46 -25.56 24.32
C GLU A 476 68.20 -26.19 23.69
N VAL A 477 68.28 -27.45 23.22
CA VAL A 477 67.29 -28.10 22.34
C VAL A 477 66.86 -29.47 22.88
N GLU A 478 65.55 -29.72 22.94
CA GLU A 478 64.96 -31.06 22.86
C GLU A 478 64.05 -31.12 21.63
N GLU A 479 64.28 -32.10 20.76
CA GLU A 479 63.47 -32.34 19.55
C GLU A 479 62.32 -33.31 19.88
N GLU A 480 61.08 -32.85 19.83
CA GLU A 480 59.94 -33.70 19.44
C GLU A 480 59.57 -33.37 17.98
N PRO A 481 59.13 -34.37 17.20
CA PRO A 481 59.17 -34.27 15.74
C PRO A 481 58.13 -33.29 15.20
N ALA A 482 58.58 -32.38 14.33
CA ALA A 482 57.67 -31.62 13.49
C ALA A 482 56.90 -32.58 12.56
N GLU A 483 55.57 -32.59 12.69
CA GLU A 483 54.72 -33.16 11.65
C GLU A 483 54.99 -32.42 10.34
N SER A 484 55.30 -33.18 9.28
CA SER A 484 55.48 -32.59 7.95
C SER A 484 54.17 -31.98 7.47
N GLU A 485 54.19 -30.73 7.01
CA GLU A 485 53.03 -30.00 6.46
C GLU A 485 52.37 -30.69 5.24
N ASP A 486 52.98 -31.75 4.72
CA ASP A 486 52.53 -32.56 3.60
C ASP A 486 51.81 -33.87 4.02
N SER A 487 51.57 -34.09 5.34
CA SER A 487 50.97 -35.34 5.84
C SER A 487 49.51 -35.52 5.42
N PRO A 488 49.02 -36.78 5.25
CA PRO A 488 47.61 -37.03 4.93
C PRO A 488 46.64 -36.52 6.00
N GLU A 489 47.05 -36.55 7.27
CA GLU A 489 46.22 -36.10 8.40
C GLU A 489 46.13 -34.57 8.47
N ALA A 490 47.22 -33.85 8.15
CA ALA A 490 47.20 -32.38 8.01
C ALA A 490 46.29 -31.95 6.84
N LYS A 491 46.36 -32.64 5.70
CA LYS A 491 45.47 -32.43 4.55
C LYS A 491 44.01 -32.72 4.88
N LEU A 492 43.74 -33.82 5.58
CA LEU A 492 42.40 -34.16 6.06
C LEU A 492 41.83 -33.09 6.97
N LYS A 493 42.61 -32.61 7.94
CA LYS A 493 42.20 -31.54 8.84
C LYS A 493 41.93 -30.23 8.08
N ALA A 494 42.80 -29.85 7.16
CA ALA A 494 42.64 -28.63 6.35
C ALA A 494 41.38 -28.69 5.47
N GLU A 495 41.08 -29.84 4.86
CA GLU A 495 39.90 -30.01 4.02
C GLU A 495 38.61 -30.13 4.85
N GLN A 496 38.66 -30.78 6.03
CA GLN A 496 37.57 -30.71 7.02
C GLN A 496 37.29 -29.28 7.48
N GLU A 497 38.33 -28.46 7.69
CA GLU A 497 38.17 -27.05 8.05
C GLU A 497 37.60 -26.22 6.89
N ARG A 498 38.02 -26.46 5.63
CA ARG A 498 37.40 -25.86 4.43
C ARG A 498 35.92 -26.20 4.38
N VAL A 499 35.57 -27.48 4.40
CA VAL A 499 34.18 -27.97 4.29
C VAL A 499 33.32 -27.46 5.44
N THR A 500 33.82 -27.46 6.68
CA THR A 500 33.09 -26.90 7.84
C THR A 500 32.81 -25.41 7.64
N LYS A 501 33.80 -24.65 7.17
CA LYS A 501 33.68 -23.20 6.94
C LYS A 501 32.77 -22.85 5.76
N GLU A 502 32.82 -23.65 4.69
CA GLU A 502 31.92 -23.54 3.53
C GLU A 502 30.46 -23.84 3.91
N ASN A 503 30.24 -24.90 4.68
CA ASN A 503 28.92 -25.26 5.21
C ASN A 503 28.37 -24.19 6.15
N GLN A 504 29.20 -23.70 7.08
CA GLN A 504 28.82 -22.61 7.96
C GLN A 504 28.47 -21.34 7.16
N ARG A 505 29.27 -20.99 6.14
CA ARG A 505 28.97 -19.87 5.24
C ARG A 505 27.61 -20.03 4.53
N LYS A 506 27.26 -21.23 4.06
CA LYS A 506 25.94 -21.51 3.44
C LYS A 506 24.79 -21.35 4.46
N ILE A 507 25.00 -21.77 5.71
CA ILE A 507 24.02 -21.65 6.80
C ILE A 507 23.84 -20.18 7.21
N ASP A 508 24.94 -19.45 7.41
CA ASP A 508 24.94 -18.02 7.75
C ASP A 508 24.26 -17.20 6.65
N GLU A 509 24.60 -17.44 5.37
CA GLU A 509 23.99 -16.77 4.21
C GLU A 509 22.46 -17.01 4.13
N ARG A 510 21.97 -18.20 4.52
CA ARG A 510 20.53 -18.48 4.63
C ARG A 510 19.90 -17.72 5.81
N ASN A 511 20.53 -17.75 6.97
CA ASN A 511 20.02 -17.10 8.18
C ASN A 511 19.94 -15.57 8.02
N ASP A 512 20.95 -14.96 7.41
CA ASP A 512 20.97 -13.52 7.10
C ASP A 512 19.83 -13.13 6.14
N LYS A 513 19.54 -13.96 5.13
CA LYS A 513 18.41 -13.74 4.20
C LYS A 513 17.05 -13.89 4.88
N ILE A 514 16.85 -14.94 5.67
CA ILE A 514 15.62 -15.15 6.46
C ILE A 514 15.40 -13.94 7.38
N LYS A 515 16.46 -13.47 8.06
CA LYS A 515 16.37 -12.30 8.92
C LYS A 515 16.03 -11.02 8.14
N ALA A 516 16.67 -10.78 6.99
CA ALA A 516 16.35 -9.62 6.16
C ALA A 516 14.87 -9.64 5.69
N ALA A 517 14.33 -10.81 5.35
CA ALA A 517 12.91 -10.98 5.05
C ALA A 517 12.03 -10.68 6.28
N GLN A 518 12.39 -11.14 7.48
CA GLN A 518 11.69 -10.85 8.74
C GLN A 518 11.69 -9.35 9.07
N ASP A 519 12.85 -8.69 9.00
CA ASP A 519 13.00 -7.24 9.26
C ASP A 519 12.18 -6.41 8.25
N LYS A 520 12.15 -6.82 6.96
CA LYS A 520 11.31 -6.21 5.92
C LYS A 520 9.81 -6.45 6.15
N VAL A 521 9.40 -7.69 6.48
CA VAL A 521 8.01 -8.04 6.81
C VAL A 521 7.49 -7.25 8.01
N GLN A 522 8.30 -7.07 9.06
CA GLN A 522 7.91 -6.24 10.20
C GLN A 522 7.71 -4.78 9.78
N THR A 523 8.62 -4.23 8.96
CA THR A 523 8.53 -2.85 8.45
C THR A 523 7.27 -2.64 7.59
N LEU A 524 6.94 -3.60 6.73
CA LEU A 524 5.74 -3.59 5.90
C LEU A 524 4.47 -3.73 6.74
N ASN A 525 4.43 -4.67 7.67
CA ASN A 525 3.27 -4.85 8.55
C ASN A 525 3.03 -3.64 9.45
N TYR A 526 4.08 -2.96 9.93
CA TYR A 526 3.93 -1.68 10.63
C TYR A 526 3.31 -0.59 9.74
N ARG A 527 3.72 -0.51 8.46
CA ARG A 527 3.08 0.40 7.47
C ARG A 527 1.61 0.05 7.24
N PHE A 528 1.27 -1.24 7.15
CA PHE A 528 -0.09 -1.71 6.84
C PHE A 528 -1.00 -1.89 8.07
N ALA A 529 -0.46 -1.84 9.29
CA ALA A 529 -1.15 -2.21 10.53
C ALA A 529 -2.45 -1.44 10.75
N ASP A 530 -2.40 -0.11 10.59
CA ASP A 530 -3.47 0.81 10.94
C ASP A 530 -4.53 1.00 9.85
N TRP A 531 -4.34 0.50 8.62
CA TRP A 531 -5.10 0.99 7.45
C TRP A 531 -5.81 -0.09 6.62
N TYR A 532 -7.08 0.15 6.32
CA TYR A 532 -7.70 -0.36 5.09
C TYR A 532 -7.35 0.60 3.95
N TYR A 533 -7.06 0.04 2.79
CA TYR A 533 -6.82 0.80 1.58
C TYR A 533 -8.05 0.73 0.68
N VAL A 534 -8.26 1.77 -0.11
CA VAL A 534 -9.27 1.80 -1.17
C VAL A 534 -8.54 1.87 -2.50
N ILE A 535 -8.89 0.95 -3.40
CA ILE A 535 -8.33 0.84 -4.75
C ILE A 535 -9.47 0.93 -5.79
N SER A 536 -9.15 1.31 -7.02
CA SER A 536 -10.15 1.34 -8.10
C SER A 536 -10.52 -0.07 -8.57
N GLU A 537 -11.80 -0.24 -8.95
CA GLU A 537 -12.33 -1.51 -9.47
C GLU A 537 -11.65 -1.90 -10.80
N GLU A 538 -11.10 -0.95 -11.56
CA GLU A 538 -10.30 -1.24 -12.76
C GLU A 538 -8.99 -1.96 -12.41
N VAL A 539 -8.29 -1.53 -11.34
CA VAL A 539 -7.06 -2.17 -10.89
C VAL A 539 -7.35 -3.51 -10.22
N TYR A 540 -8.43 -3.60 -9.42
CA TYR A 540 -8.93 -4.88 -8.90
C TYR A 540 -9.18 -5.91 -10.03
N ASN A 541 -9.85 -5.52 -11.13
CA ASN A 541 -10.11 -6.42 -12.28
C ASN A 541 -8.85 -6.81 -13.08
N LYS A 542 -7.68 -6.20 -12.84
CA LYS A 542 -6.39 -6.61 -13.40
C LYS A 542 -5.64 -7.62 -12.51
N ILE A 543 -5.95 -7.64 -11.22
CA ILE A 543 -5.23 -8.43 -10.20
C ILE A 543 -6.06 -9.67 -9.77
N HIS A 544 -7.36 -9.51 -9.58
CA HIS A 544 -8.27 -10.62 -9.28
C HIS A 544 -8.70 -11.33 -10.58
N LEU A 545 -7.85 -12.24 -11.05
CA LEU A 545 -8.10 -13.04 -12.26
C LEU A 545 -8.82 -14.36 -11.92
N GLY A 546 -9.84 -14.72 -12.70
CA GLY A 546 -10.46 -16.06 -12.62
C GLY A 546 -9.75 -17.06 -13.54
N GLN A 547 -10.05 -18.37 -13.40
CA GLN A 547 -9.42 -19.43 -14.20
C GLN A 547 -9.41 -19.13 -15.71
N ALA A 548 -10.54 -18.66 -16.26
CA ALA A 548 -10.70 -18.38 -17.69
C ALA A 548 -9.92 -17.15 -18.19
N ASP A 549 -9.26 -16.41 -17.30
CA ASP A 549 -8.39 -15.29 -17.64
C ASP A 549 -6.90 -15.69 -17.55
N VAL A 550 -6.53 -16.62 -16.65
CA VAL A 550 -5.16 -17.16 -16.48
C VAL A 550 -4.86 -18.41 -17.30
N VAL A 551 -5.87 -19.14 -17.77
CA VAL A 551 -5.74 -20.28 -18.69
C VAL A 551 -6.40 -19.95 -20.03
N LYS A 552 -5.69 -20.19 -21.14
CA LYS A 552 -6.22 -20.02 -22.51
C LYS A 552 -5.97 -21.27 -23.36
N GLN A 553 -6.75 -21.46 -24.43
CA GLN A 553 -6.34 -22.41 -25.46
C GLN A 553 -5.07 -21.91 -26.18
N THR A 554 -4.17 -22.85 -26.50
CA THR A 554 -3.00 -22.62 -27.37
C THR A 554 -3.46 -22.15 -28.76
N ASP A 555 -2.63 -21.35 -29.44
CA ASP A 555 -2.92 -20.86 -30.80
C ASP A 555 -3.23 -22.02 -31.78
N ALA A 556 -2.59 -23.18 -31.59
CA ALA A 556 -2.86 -24.40 -32.33
C ALA A 556 -4.29 -24.90 -32.08
N ALA A 557 -4.68 -25.12 -30.82
CA ALA A 557 -6.02 -25.56 -30.45
C ALA A 557 -7.11 -24.55 -30.85
N GLN A 558 -6.86 -23.24 -30.73
CA GLN A 558 -7.77 -22.21 -31.21
C GLN A 558 -7.94 -22.26 -32.74
N SER A 559 -6.87 -22.50 -33.50
CA SER A 559 -6.96 -22.61 -34.96
C SER A 559 -7.76 -23.85 -35.41
N GLU A 560 -7.56 -25.01 -34.76
CA GLU A 560 -8.36 -26.21 -35.03
C GLU A 560 -9.82 -26.05 -34.58
N ALA A 561 -10.07 -25.39 -33.44
CA ALA A 561 -11.42 -25.06 -32.98
C ALA A 561 -12.15 -24.10 -33.93
N ALA A 562 -11.43 -23.14 -34.52
CA ALA A 562 -11.98 -22.20 -35.50
C ALA A 562 -12.35 -22.88 -36.84
N GLU A 563 -11.62 -23.91 -37.27
CA GLU A 563 -12.01 -24.72 -38.44
C GLU A 563 -13.16 -25.69 -38.13
N ASN A 564 -13.24 -26.25 -36.92
CA ASN A 564 -14.27 -27.22 -36.53
C ASN A 564 -15.57 -26.61 -35.96
N GLY A 565 -15.56 -25.32 -35.61
CA GLY A 565 -16.75 -24.55 -35.22
C GLY A 565 -17.22 -24.70 -33.76
N PHE A 566 -16.45 -25.39 -32.91
CA PHE A 566 -16.64 -25.48 -31.46
C PHE A 566 -15.27 -25.51 -30.78
N GLY A 567 -15.04 -24.58 -29.84
CA GLY A 567 -13.84 -24.50 -29.00
C GLY A 567 -14.19 -24.35 -27.53
N VAL A 568 -13.28 -24.72 -26.64
CA VAL A 568 -13.53 -24.66 -25.18
C VAL A 568 -13.68 -23.22 -24.70
N ASP A 569 -12.89 -22.30 -25.26
CA ASP A 569 -13.01 -20.86 -24.99
C ASP A 569 -14.40 -20.32 -25.39
N ALA A 570 -15.02 -20.84 -26.45
CA ALA A 570 -16.38 -20.46 -26.83
C ALA A 570 -17.45 -21.01 -25.85
N PHE A 571 -17.15 -22.10 -25.14
CA PHE A 571 -18.02 -22.64 -24.09
C PHE A 571 -17.88 -21.87 -22.77
N ARG A 572 -16.65 -21.62 -22.30
CA ARG A 572 -16.37 -20.77 -21.11
C ARG A 572 -16.96 -19.36 -21.27
N ASN A 573 -16.86 -18.76 -22.45
CA ASN A 573 -17.52 -17.47 -22.75
C ASN A 573 -19.05 -17.56 -22.78
N LEU A 574 -19.64 -18.73 -23.07
CA LEU A 574 -21.09 -18.96 -22.96
C LEU A 574 -21.56 -19.12 -21.52
N GLU A 575 -20.73 -19.66 -20.62
CA GLU A 575 -21.00 -19.69 -19.17
C GLU A 575 -20.94 -18.28 -18.58
N ARG A 576 -19.92 -17.49 -18.97
CA ARG A 576 -19.75 -16.08 -18.57
C ARG A 576 -20.86 -15.15 -19.11
N GLY A 577 -21.42 -15.42 -20.29
CA GLY A 577 -22.38 -14.52 -20.98
C GLY A 577 -23.82 -15.01 -21.12
N GLY A 578 -24.10 -16.30 -20.92
CA GLY A 578 -25.38 -16.93 -21.23
C GLY A 578 -25.64 -17.13 -22.74
N LEU A 579 -26.61 -17.99 -23.08
CA LEU A 579 -26.90 -18.42 -24.46
C LEU A 579 -27.25 -17.24 -25.42
N PRO A 580 -26.39 -16.91 -26.40
CA PRO A 580 -26.69 -15.86 -27.37
C PRO A 580 -27.81 -16.31 -28.33
N GLY A 581 -28.99 -15.70 -28.23
CA GLY A 581 -30.07 -15.88 -29.22
C GLY A 581 -31.30 -16.68 -28.77
N ALA A 582 -31.48 -16.98 -27.48
CA ALA A 582 -32.69 -17.63 -26.96
C ALA A 582 -34.01 -16.85 -27.21
N GLY A 583 -33.93 -15.60 -27.69
CA GLY A 583 -35.04 -14.66 -27.83
C GLY A 583 -35.94 -14.78 -29.08
N ASN A 584 -35.99 -15.90 -29.82
CA ASN A 584 -37.00 -16.05 -30.90
C ASN A 584 -37.36 -17.49 -31.38
N LEU A 585 -37.38 -18.50 -30.49
CA LEU A 585 -37.87 -19.84 -30.85
C LEU A 585 -39.40 -19.96 -30.76
N GLN A 586 -40.10 -19.40 -31.75
CA GLN A 586 -41.55 -19.55 -31.93
C GLN A 586 -41.89 -20.99 -32.35
N LEU A 587 -42.13 -21.87 -31.36
CA LEU A 587 -42.51 -23.27 -31.60
C LEU A 587 -43.82 -23.39 -32.40
N PRO A 588 -43.85 -24.17 -33.51
CA PRO A 588 -45.09 -24.47 -34.22
C PRO A 588 -45.93 -25.48 -33.43
N GLY A 589 -47.17 -25.11 -33.09
CA GLY A 589 -48.00 -25.86 -32.15
C GLY A 589 -48.47 -27.23 -32.67
N VAL A 590 -48.42 -28.24 -31.79
CA VAL A 590 -48.95 -29.60 -32.04
C VAL A 590 -49.87 -30.04 -30.90
N LEU A 591 -51.17 -30.14 -31.22
CA LEU A 591 -52.21 -31.03 -30.68
C LEU A 591 -51.98 -31.66 -29.29
N GLY A 592 -52.72 -31.17 -28.28
CA GLY A 592 -52.93 -31.89 -27.01
C GLY A 592 -54.08 -32.91 -27.10
N PRO A 593 -53.98 -34.09 -26.46
CA PRO A 593 -55.03 -35.10 -26.39
C PRO A 593 -56.06 -34.84 -25.28
N ALA A 594 -57.17 -35.59 -25.29
CA ALA A 594 -58.33 -35.38 -24.43
C ALA A 594 -58.13 -35.81 -22.95
N GLY A 595 -58.85 -35.13 -22.05
CA GLY A 595 -59.15 -35.56 -20.68
C GLY A 595 -60.64 -35.33 -20.39
N GLU A 596 -61.30 -36.30 -19.77
CA GLU A 596 -62.78 -36.42 -19.74
C GLU A 596 -63.34 -36.25 -18.31
N GLY A 597 -64.40 -35.45 -18.14
CA GLY A 597 -65.06 -35.28 -16.83
C GLY A 597 -66.08 -34.15 -16.72
N ALA A 598 -67.36 -34.52 -16.54
CA ALA A 598 -68.47 -33.67 -16.07
C ALA A 598 -69.18 -34.42 -14.90
N PRO A 599 -69.91 -33.77 -13.97
CA PRO A 599 -71.19 -33.04 -14.20
C PRO A 599 -71.12 -31.55 -13.73
N ALA A 600 -72.04 -30.61 -14.04
CA ALA A 600 -73.50 -30.51 -13.79
C ALA A 600 -73.87 -30.42 -12.29
N GLU A 601 -74.81 -29.59 -11.81
CA GLU A 601 -75.94 -28.89 -12.47
C GLU A 601 -76.11 -27.39 -12.05
N SER A 602 -77.02 -26.72 -12.76
CA SER A 602 -77.62 -25.37 -12.55
C SER A 602 -78.68 -25.34 -11.41
N PRO A 603 -79.33 -24.21 -11.04
CA PRO A 603 -79.46 -22.92 -11.74
C PRO A 603 -78.99 -21.65 -11.01
#